data_AF-A0A3N6M3P7-F1
#
_entry.id   AF-A0A3N6M3P7-F1
#
_cell.length_a   1.000
_cell.length_b   1.000
_cell.length_c   1.000
_cell.angle_alpha   90.00
_cell.angle_beta   90.00
_cell.angle_gamma   90.00
#
_symmetry.space_group_name_H-M   'P 1'
#
loop_
_entity.id
_entity.type
_entity.pdbx_description
1 polymer ?
#
loop_
_entity_poly.entity_id
_entity_poly.type
_entity_poly.pdbx_seq_one_letter_code
_entity_poly.pdbx_strand_id
1 'polypeptide(L)'
;MSHPDTTPTESAGILSALGSKYSAEILCAAGTPKSAQALSDDIEIPIATCYRRIEELVDAGLLSCEGRQLSEEGRRTNIYRRTLDELEVDFADTRPRFSRKRRTEAKNQLQDQLED
;
A
#
# COMPACT_ATOMS: atom_id res chain seq x y z
N MET A 1 -18.32 -12.32 -15.00
CA MET A 1 -17.22 -11.69 -14.23
C MET A 1 -17.77 -10.42 -13.64
N SER A 2 -18.01 -10.38 -12.34
CA SER A 2 -18.56 -9.19 -11.67
C SER A 2 -17.40 -8.28 -11.31
N HIS A 3 -17.19 -7.21 -12.08
CA HIS A 3 -16.35 -6.12 -11.60
C HIS A 3 -17.16 -5.35 -10.54
N PRO A 4 -16.68 -5.23 -9.30
CA PRO A 4 -17.35 -4.38 -8.33
C PRO A 4 -17.23 -2.94 -8.83
N ASP A 5 -18.36 -2.33 -9.17
CA ASP A 5 -18.50 -0.88 -9.33
C ASP A 5 -18.02 -0.22 -8.03
N THR A 6 -16.76 0.21 -8.03
CA THR A 6 -16.21 1.03 -6.95
C THR A 6 -16.92 2.36 -7.02
N THR A 7 -17.46 2.84 -5.89
CA THR A 7 -18.25 4.07 -5.93
C THR A 7 -17.38 5.27 -6.32
N PRO A 8 -17.97 6.33 -6.92
CA PRO A 8 -17.20 7.49 -7.37
C PRO A 8 -16.37 8.16 -6.25
N THR A 9 -16.85 8.14 -5.01
CA THR A 9 -16.17 8.71 -3.84
C THR A 9 -14.95 7.89 -3.43
N GLU A 10 -15.06 6.56 -3.42
CA GLU A 10 -13.93 5.66 -3.13
C GLU A 10 -12.82 5.79 -4.18
N SER A 11 -13.23 5.94 -5.44
CA SER A 11 -12.34 6.11 -6.60
C SER A 11 -11.48 7.38 -6.49
N ALA A 12 -12.08 8.50 -6.07
CA ALA A 12 -11.37 9.76 -5.88
C ALA A 12 -10.35 9.69 -4.74
N GLY A 13 -10.68 9.00 -3.64
CA GLY A 13 -9.77 8.78 -2.52
C GLY A 13 -8.53 7.96 -2.92
N ILE A 14 -8.74 6.88 -3.67
CA ILE A 14 -7.65 6.04 -4.20
C ILE A 14 -6.72 6.84 -5.11
N LEU A 15 -7.27 7.60 -6.07
CA LEU A 15 -6.46 8.43 -6.96
C LEU A 15 -5.72 9.54 -6.22
N SER A 16 -6.33 10.18 -5.24
CA SER A 16 -5.67 11.21 -4.44
C SER A 16 -4.48 10.62 -3.68
N ALA A 17 -4.67 9.47 -3.03
CA ALA A 17 -3.60 8.79 -2.31
C ALA A 17 -2.47 8.32 -3.24
N LEU A 18 -2.79 7.84 -4.44
CA LEU A 18 -1.78 7.41 -5.43
C LEU A 18 -1.07 8.55 -6.16
N GLY A 19 -1.78 9.65 -6.41
CA GLY A 19 -1.21 10.84 -7.05
C GLY A 19 -0.23 11.60 -6.16
N SER A 20 -0.25 11.35 -4.85
CA SER A 20 0.74 11.85 -3.91
C SER A 20 2.15 11.34 -4.24
N LYS A 21 3.13 12.24 -4.17
CA LYS A 21 4.55 11.89 -4.31
C LYS A 21 4.93 10.79 -3.32
N TYR A 22 5.70 9.81 -3.81
CA TYR A 22 6.22 8.63 -3.09
C TYR A 22 5.21 7.52 -2.81
N SER A 23 3.93 7.69 -3.14
CA SER A 23 2.90 6.70 -2.84
C SER A 23 3.11 5.39 -3.61
N ALA A 24 3.46 5.46 -4.90
CA ALA A 24 3.72 4.27 -5.70
C ALA A 24 4.97 3.54 -5.22
N GLU A 25 6.03 4.27 -4.88
CA GLU A 25 7.27 3.73 -4.36
C GLU A 25 7.06 3.01 -3.02
N ILE A 26 6.25 3.60 -2.12
CA ILE A 26 5.86 2.96 -0.85
C ILE A 26 5.09 1.67 -1.10
N LEU A 27 4.14 1.65 -2.04
CA LEU A 27 3.39 0.44 -2.40
C LEU A 27 4.30 -0.63 -3.02
N CYS A 28 5.31 -0.24 -3.79
CA CYS A 28 6.30 -1.17 -4.32
C CYS A 28 7.18 -1.76 -3.20
N ALA A 29 7.69 -0.91 -2.30
CA ALA A 29 8.56 -1.33 -1.20
C ALA A 29 7.83 -2.17 -0.14
N ALA A 30 6.53 -1.91 0.09
CA ALA A 30 5.66 -2.66 1.00
C ALA A 30 5.15 -3.99 0.39
N GLY A 31 5.93 -4.57 -0.52
CA GLY A 31 5.77 -5.94 -1.00
C GLY A 31 5.89 -6.94 0.15
N THR A 32 6.77 -6.72 1.10
CA THR A 32 6.83 -7.45 2.37
C THR A 32 6.53 -6.52 3.55
N PRO A 33 6.15 -7.06 4.73
CA PRO A 33 5.81 -6.23 5.87
C PRO A 33 7.01 -5.40 6.30
N LYS A 34 6.88 -4.07 6.23
CA LYS A 34 7.96 -3.14 6.58
C LYS A 34 7.49 -2.07 7.54
N SER A 35 8.37 -1.66 8.43
CA SER A 35 8.10 -0.51 9.29
C SER A 35 8.12 0.79 8.49
N ALA A 36 7.50 1.85 9.02
CA ALA A 36 7.59 3.18 8.43
C ALA A 36 9.04 3.65 8.29
N GLN A 37 9.91 3.27 9.24
CA GLN A 37 11.33 3.61 9.18
C GLN A 37 12.02 2.91 8.00
N ALA A 38 11.85 1.60 7.86
CA ALA A 38 12.41 0.84 6.75
C ALA A 38 11.93 1.37 5.38
N LEU A 39 10.65 1.68 5.24
CA LEU A 39 10.11 2.29 4.01
C LEU A 39 10.70 3.68 3.73
N SER A 40 10.92 4.47 4.78
CA SER A 40 11.54 5.79 4.68
C SER A 40 12.99 5.69 4.19
N ASP A 41 13.73 4.72 4.73
CA ASP A 41 15.14 4.49 4.41
C ASP A 41 15.28 3.91 2.99
N ASP A 42 14.45 2.92 2.61
CA ASP A 42 14.45 2.28 1.28
C ASP A 42 14.20 3.27 0.13
N ILE A 43 13.36 4.28 0.36
CA ILE A 43 12.92 5.25 -0.66
C ILE A 43 13.65 6.59 -0.48
N GLU A 44 14.53 6.69 0.53
CA GLU A 44 15.32 7.88 0.86
C GLU A 44 14.46 9.15 1.05
N ILE A 45 13.37 9.03 1.81
CA ILE A 45 12.48 10.16 2.15
C ILE A 45 12.52 10.50 3.64
N PRO A 46 12.12 11.72 4.04
CA PRO A 46 11.99 12.04 5.47
C PRO A 46 10.89 11.20 6.14
N ILE A 47 11.17 10.68 7.33
CA ILE A 47 10.26 9.80 8.08
C ILE A 47 8.86 10.40 8.28
N ALA A 48 8.77 11.71 8.56
CA ALA A 48 7.49 12.40 8.67
C ALA A 48 6.69 12.41 7.36
N THR A 49 7.37 12.48 6.21
CA THR A 49 6.73 12.37 4.89
C THR A 49 6.24 10.94 4.67
N CYS A 50 7.06 9.94 5.04
CA CYS A 50 6.67 8.53 4.95
C CYS A 50 5.40 8.24 5.76
N TYR A 51 5.33 8.70 7.02
CA TYR A 51 4.14 8.53 7.85
C TYR A 51 2.87 9.12 7.23
N ARG A 52 2.95 10.36 6.71
CA ARG A 52 1.79 10.99 6.05
C ARG A 52 1.30 10.18 4.85
N ARG A 53 2.22 9.62 4.05
CA ARG A 53 1.85 8.78 2.90
C ARG A 53 1.29 7.43 3.31
N ILE A 54 1.85 6.82 4.35
CA ILE A 54 1.31 5.58 4.93
C ILE A 54 -0.13 5.79 5.38
N GLU A 55 -0.41 6.90 6.08
CA GLU A 55 -1.77 7.24 6.52
C GLU A 55 -2.74 7.41 5.34
N GLU A 56 -2.37 8.21 4.33
CA GLU A 56 -3.16 8.38 3.09
C GLU A 56 -3.45 7.04 2.38
N LEU A 57 -2.46 6.15 2.31
CA LEU A 57 -2.57 4.84 1.66
C LEU A 57 -3.39 3.84 2.48
N VAL A 58 -3.30 3.90 3.81
CA VAL A 58 -4.11 3.07 4.72
C VAL A 58 -5.57 3.49 4.65
N ASP A 59 -5.84 4.80 4.67
CA ASP A 59 -7.21 5.34 4.56
C ASP A 59 -7.84 4.99 3.21
N ALA A 60 -7.05 4.96 2.13
CA ALA A 60 -7.48 4.50 0.80
C ALA A 60 -7.56 2.96 0.67
N GLY A 61 -7.16 2.20 1.70
CA GLY A 61 -7.15 0.74 1.71
C GLY A 61 -6.14 0.11 0.74
N LEU A 62 -5.11 0.85 0.33
CA LEU A 62 -4.03 0.39 -0.55
C LEU A 62 -2.88 -0.23 0.27
N LEU A 63 -2.79 0.13 1.55
CA LEU A 63 -1.83 -0.36 2.53
C LEU A 63 -2.58 -0.82 3.79
N SER A 64 -2.05 -1.81 4.50
CA SER A 64 -2.60 -2.34 5.74
C SER A 64 -1.53 -2.46 6.80
N CYS A 65 -1.89 -2.24 8.07
CA CYS A 65 -1.04 -2.55 9.22
C CYS A 65 -1.22 -4.03 9.59
N GLU A 66 -0.20 -4.85 9.33
CA GLU A 66 -0.24 -6.31 9.55
C GLU A 66 0.13 -6.70 10.99
N GLY A 67 0.58 -5.73 11.81
CA GLY A 67 0.93 -5.97 13.20
C GLY A 67 2.05 -5.07 13.70
N ARG A 68 2.79 -5.56 14.69
CA ARG A 68 3.94 -4.87 15.28
C ARG A 68 5.14 -5.78 15.38
N GLN A 69 6.32 -5.25 15.05
CA GLN A 69 7.60 -5.92 15.18
C GLN A 69 8.50 -5.21 16.19
N LEU A 70 9.37 -5.95 16.86
CA LEU A 70 10.40 -5.40 17.73
C LEU A 70 11.52 -4.84 16.84
N SER A 71 11.82 -3.56 16.96
CA SER A 71 12.99 -2.95 16.33
C SER A 71 14.27 -3.34 17.06
N GLU A 72 15.41 -3.12 16.40
CA GLU A 72 16.74 -3.32 17.01
C GLU A 72 16.95 -2.47 18.27
N GLU A 73 16.28 -1.33 18.36
CA GLU A 73 16.29 -0.43 19.52
C GLU A 73 15.31 -0.86 20.64
N GLY A 74 14.70 -2.04 20.52
CA GLY A 74 13.78 -2.60 21.51
C GLY A 74 12.39 -1.96 21.54
N ARG A 75 12.03 -1.15 20.53
CA ARG A 75 10.70 -0.51 20.44
C ARG A 75 9.78 -1.34 19.56
N ARG A 76 8.49 -1.42 19.91
CA ARG A 76 7.48 -2.05 19.04
C ARG A 76 7.01 -1.04 17.99
N THR A 77 7.27 -1.31 16.72
CA THR A 77 6.83 -0.48 15.60
C THR A 77 5.79 -1.19 14.76
N ASN A 78 4.85 -0.45 14.18
CA ASN A 78 3.88 -1.01 13.24
C ASN A 78 4.58 -1.43 11.94
N ILE A 79 4.14 -2.55 11.36
CA ILE A 79 4.59 -3.01 10.05
C ILE A 79 3.43 -2.95 9.06
N TYR A 80 3.75 -2.53 7.84
CA TYR A 80 2.78 -2.24 6.79
C TYR A 80 3.06 -3.09 5.56
N ARG A 81 1.99 -3.55 4.90
CA ARG A 81 2.03 -4.32 3.66
C ARG A 81 0.97 -3.79 2.70
N ARG A 82 1.27 -3.78 1.39
CA ARG A 82 0.29 -3.43 0.35
C ARG A 82 -0.82 -4.46 0.25
N THR A 83 -2.05 -4.00 -0.02
CA THR A 83 -3.25 -4.85 -0.09
C THR A 83 -3.55 -5.39 -1.49
N LEU A 84 -2.83 -4.89 -2.49
CA LEU A 84 -3.03 -5.19 -3.91
C LEU A 84 -1.70 -5.33 -4.63
N ASP A 85 -1.71 -6.07 -5.72
CA ASP A 85 -0.57 -6.22 -6.62
C ASP A 85 -0.69 -5.36 -7.87
N GLU A 86 -1.92 -4.98 -8.22
CA GLU A 86 -2.21 -4.26 -9.46
C GLU A 86 -3.41 -3.35 -9.25
N LEU A 87 -3.30 -2.13 -9.79
CA LEU A 87 -4.40 -1.19 -9.94
C LEU A 87 -4.44 -0.75 -11.41
N GLU A 88 -5.60 -0.86 -12.01
CA GLU A 88 -5.88 -0.47 -13.38
C GLU A 88 -6.89 0.68 -13.38
N VAL A 89 -6.61 1.69 -14.20
CA VAL A 89 -7.47 2.84 -14.42
C VAL A 89 -7.82 2.92 -15.90
N ASP A 90 -9.11 2.82 -16.19
CA ASP A 90 -9.64 2.84 -17.55
C ASP A 90 -10.40 4.15 -17.80
N PHE A 91 -10.03 4.86 -18.86
CA PHE A 91 -10.60 6.14 -19.28
C PHE A 91 -11.45 6.03 -20.56
N ALA A 92 -11.91 4.83 -20.94
CA ALA A 92 -12.72 4.61 -22.14
C ALA A 92 -14.11 5.25 -22.09
N ASP A 93 -14.61 5.57 -20.89
CA ASP A 93 -15.90 6.24 -20.67
C ASP A 93 -15.69 7.66 -20.11
N THR A 94 -16.79 8.40 -20.02
CA THR A 94 -16.93 9.72 -19.41
C THR A 94 -16.44 9.82 -17.96
N ARG A 95 -16.32 8.68 -17.26
CA ARG A 95 -15.75 8.58 -15.91
C ARG A 95 -14.68 7.49 -15.86
N PRO A 96 -13.59 7.70 -15.12
CA PRO A 96 -12.57 6.67 -14.95
C PRO A 96 -13.15 5.47 -14.19
N ARG A 97 -12.86 4.26 -14.67
CA ARG A 97 -13.21 3.00 -14.01
C ARG A 97 -11.96 2.40 -13.38
N PHE A 98 -12.15 1.82 -12.18
CA PHE A 98 -11.06 1.26 -11.38
C PHE A 98 -11.21 -0.24 -11.24
N SER A 99 -10.10 -0.92 -11.43
CA SER A 99 -9.96 -2.36 -11.31
C SER A 99 -8.74 -2.62 -10.41
N ARG A 100 -8.86 -3.54 -9.44
CA ARG A 100 -7.74 -3.88 -8.55
C ARG A 100 -7.61 -5.39 -8.39
N LYS A 101 -6.37 -5.86 -8.44
CA LYS A 101 -6.02 -7.24 -8.10
C LYS A 101 -5.55 -7.29 -6.66
N ARG A 102 -6.43 -7.75 -5.76
CA ARG A 102 -6.09 -7.92 -4.35
C ARG A 102 -5.00 -8.96 -4.18
N ARG A 103 -4.14 -8.72 -3.19
CA ARG A 103 -3.17 -9.69 -2.72
C ARG A 103 -3.87 -10.74 -1.86
N THR A 104 -3.45 -12.00 -1.98
CA THR A 104 -3.99 -13.10 -1.18
C THR A 104 -3.04 -13.48 -0.05
N GLU A 105 -3.59 -14.03 1.04
CA GLU A 105 -2.79 -14.53 2.16
C GLU A 105 -1.80 -15.62 1.72
N ALA A 106 -2.20 -16.49 0.77
CA ALA A 106 -1.31 -17.48 0.19
C ALA A 106 -0.10 -16.84 -0.52
N LYS A 107 -0.32 -15.73 -1.24
CA LYS A 107 0.77 -14.98 -1.88
C LYS A 107 1.68 -14.31 -0.85
N ASN A 108 1.12 -13.83 0.26
CA ASN A 108 1.90 -13.30 1.38
C ASN A 108 2.81 -14.38 1.97
N GLN A 109 2.25 -15.54 2.32
CA GLN A 109 3.00 -16.66 2.92
C GLN A 109 4.11 -17.19 2.00
N LEU A 110 3.84 -17.33 0.71
CA LEU A 110 4.84 -17.78 -0.27
C LEU A 110 6.00 -16.79 -0.39
N GLN A 111 5.71 -15.49 -0.35
CA GLN A 111 6.75 -14.48 -0.45
C GLN A 111 7.59 -14.39 0.83
N ASP A 112 6.96 -14.51 2.00
CA ASP A 112 7.69 -14.52 3.27
C ASP A 112 8.66 -15.72 3.36
N GLN A 113 8.29 -16.89 2.83
CA GLN A 113 9.16 -18.09 2.78
C GLN A 113 10.34 -17.98 1.79
N LEU A 114 10.31 -17.03 0.85
CA LEU A 114 11.37 -16.84 -0.15
C LEU A 114 12.43 -15.82 0.29
N GLU A 115 12.14 -15.03 1.32
CA GLU A 115 13.02 -13.98 1.85
C GLU A 115 13.72 -14.37 3.17
N ASP A 116 13.45 -15.58 3.71
CA ASP A 116 14.14 -16.23 4.85
C ASP A 116 15.32 -17.13 4.42
#